data_AF-A0A3D0W473-F1
#
_entry.id   AF-A0A3D0W473-F1
#
_cell.length_a   1.000
_cell.length_b   1.000
_cell.length_c   1.000
_cell.angle_alpha   90.00
_cell.angle_beta   90.00
_cell.angle_gamma   90.00
#
_symmetry.space_group_name_H-M   'P 1'
#
loop_
_entity.id
_entity.type
_entity.pdbx_description
1 polymer ?
#
loop_
_entity_poly.entity_id
_entity_poly.type
_entity_poly.pdbx_seq_one_letter_code
_entity_poly.pdbx_strand_id
1 'polypeptide(L)'
;MAHIQLTVNDARSFLDVKPESLQNKVNELHQMIHEKTGKGNDYLGWLDLPIHYDKAEYARILASAKRIQEQSKILVVIGIG
;
A
#
# COMPACT_ATOMS: atom_id res chain seq x y z
N MET A 1 8.11 0.25 -17.34
CA MET A 1 6.74 0.76 -17.56
C MET A 1 5.92 0.44 -16.32
N ALA A 2 5.03 1.32 -15.88
CA ALA A 2 4.16 1.06 -14.72
C ALA A 2 3.07 0.04 -15.06
N HIS A 3 2.69 -0.81 -14.10
CA HIS A 3 1.60 -1.78 -14.25
C HIS A 3 0.21 -1.12 -14.27
N ILE A 4 0.11 0.09 -13.73
CA ILE A 4 -1.11 0.89 -13.68
C ILE A 4 -0.80 2.25 -14.29
N GLN A 5 -1.74 2.79 -15.06
CA GLN A 5 -1.65 4.11 -15.67
C GLN A 5 -2.69 5.04 -15.06
N LEU A 6 -2.28 6.26 -14.74
CA LEU A 6 -3.16 7.33 -14.30
C LEU A 6 -3.29 8.36 -15.42
N THR A 7 -4.52 8.59 -15.90
CA THR A 7 -4.83 9.61 -16.91
C THR A 7 -5.63 10.72 -16.25
N VAL A 8 -5.14 11.96 -16.35
CA VAL A 8 -5.75 13.14 -15.71
C VAL A 8 -6.15 14.22 -16.71
N ASN A 9 -6.21 13.91 -18.00
CA ASN A 9 -6.42 14.89 -19.07
C ASN A 9 -7.70 15.70 -18.86
N ASP A 10 -8.80 15.03 -18.51
CA ASP A 10 -10.10 15.68 -18.31
C ASP A 10 -10.14 16.51 -17.02
N ALA A 11 -9.35 16.15 -16.01
CA ALA A 11 -9.27 16.88 -14.75
C ALA A 11 -8.44 18.17 -14.88
N ARG A 12 -7.47 18.21 -15.80
CA ARG A 12 -6.52 19.34 -15.93
C ARG A 12 -7.20 20.68 -16.25
N SER A 13 -8.32 20.66 -16.96
CA SER A 13 -9.06 21.89 -17.30
C SER A 13 -9.68 22.57 -16.08
N PHE A 14 -9.87 21.83 -14.98
CA PHE A 14 -10.45 22.34 -13.73
C PHE A 14 -9.39 22.77 -12.70
N LEU A 15 -8.09 22.67 -13.03
CA LEU A 15 -7.01 22.98 -12.10
C LEU A 15 -6.45 24.37 -12.32
N ASP A 16 -6.55 25.24 -11.31
CA ASP A 16 -5.91 26.55 -11.30
C ASP A 16 -4.37 26.45 -11.18
N VAL A 17 -3.90 25.38 -10.53
CA VAL A 17 -2.47 25.11 -10.31
C VAL A 17 -2.11 23.76 -10.93
N LYS A 18 -1.11 23.76 -11.79
CA LYS A 18 -0.58 22.53 -12.39
C LYS A 18 0.09 21.67 -11.31
N PRO A 19 -0.28 20.38 -11.16
CA PRO A 19 0.31 19.50 -10.14
C PRO A 19 1.84 19.44 -10.20
N GLU A 20 2.43 19.57 -11.38
CA GLU A 20 3.87 19.56 -11.60
C GLU A 20 4.60 20.69 -10.84
N SER A 21 3.92 21.81 -10.54
CA SER A 21 4.49 22.88 -9.71
C SER A 21 4.74 22.46 -8.24
N LEU A 22 4.09 21.38 -7.78
CA LEU A 22 4.24 20.85 -6.43
C LEU A 22 5.44 19.90 -6.29
N GLN A 23 6.24 19.70 -7.35
CA GLN A 23 7.29 18.67 -7.38
C GLN A 23 8.27 18.77 -6.21
N ASN A 24 8.68 19.99 -5.82
CA ASN A 24 9.57 20.17 -4.67
C ASN A 24 8.93 19.64 -3.38
N LYS A 25 7.63 19.89 -3.18
CA LYS A 25 6.91 19.40 -2.00
C LYS A 25 6.72 17.88 -2.05
N VAL A 26 6.46 17.33 -3.24
CA VAL A 26 6.37 15.87 -3.45
C VAL A 26 7.70 15.21 -3.06
N ASN A 27 8.83 15.77 -3.47
CA ASN A 27 10.16 15.22 -3.13
C ASN A 27 10.42 15.25 -1.62
N GLU A 28 10.12 16.38 -0.96
CA GLU A 28 10.25 16.53 0.49
C GLU A 28 9.40 15.48 1.24
N LEU A 29 8.14 15.31 0.84
CA LEU A 29 7.23 14.34 1.46
C LEU A 29 7.65 12.89 1.17
N HIS A 30 8.14 12.61 -0.03
CA HIS A 30 8.68 11.31 -0.38
C HIS A 30 9.86 10.95 0.55
N GLN A 31 10.82 11.86 0.72
CA GLN A 31 11.94 11.67 1.64
C GLN A 31 11.45 11.48 3.07
N MET A 32 10.52 12.32 3.54
CA MET A 32 9.95 12.23 4.89
C MET A 32 9.29 10.86 5.18
N ILE A 33 8.61 10.27 4.20
CA ILE A 33 7.98 8.94 4.31
C ILE A 33 9.05 7.85 4.38
N HIS A 34 10.01 7.85 3.45
CA HIS A 34 11.05 6.81 3.39
C HIS A 34 12.04 6.90 4.57
N GLU A 35 12.33 8.10 5.06
CA GLU A 35 13.20 8.32 6.23
C GLU A 35 12.44 8.28 7.55
N LYS A 36 11.10 8.13 7.52
CA LYS A 36 10.26 8.00 8.71
C LYS A 36 10.43 9.19 9.68
N THR A 37 10.47 10.41 9.17
CA THR A 37 10.66 11.64 9.99
C THR A 37 9.37 12.43 10.22
N GLY A 38 8.29 12.06 9.53
CA GLY A 38 6.98 12.73 9.63
C GLY A 38 6.16 12.30 10.84
N LYS A 39 5.05 13.02 11.09
CA LYS A 39 4.08 12.65 12.12
C LYS A 39 3.44 11.30 11.79
N GLY A 40 3.40 10.38 12.76
CA GLY A 40 2.84 9.04 12.57
C GLY A 40 3.80 8.05 11.89
N ASN A 41 5.10 8.37 11.85
CA ASN A 41 6.17 7.52 11.32
C ASN A 41 6.23 6.11 11.96
N ASP A 42 5.71 5.93 13.17
CA ASP A 42 5.57 4.63 13.83
C ASP A 42 4.71 3.63 13.03
N TYR A 43 3.86 4.11 12.13
CA TYR A 43 2.87 3.31 11.39
C TYR A 43 3.18 3.16 9.88
N LEU A 44 4.45 3.32 9.48
CA LEU A 44 4.90 3.19 8.08
C LEU A 44 5.34 1.76 7.70
N GLY A 45 4.96 0.75 8.47
CA GLY A 45 5.33 -0.65 8.20
C GLY A 45 4.85 -1.18 6.83
N TRP A 46 3.78 -0.60 6.29
CA TRP A 46 3.22 -0.96 4.99
C TRP A 46 4.11 -0.59 3.80
N LEU A 47 5.04 0.37 3.96
CA LEU A 47 5.90 0.86 2.87
C LEU A 47 6.80 -0.26 2.32
N ASP A 48 7.43 -0.98 3.23
CA ASP A 48 8.40 -2.02 2.92
C ASP A 48 7.81 -3.43 2.98
N LEU A 49 6.56 -3.57 3.46
CA LEU A 49 5.89 -4.86 3.63
C LEU A 49 5.92 -5.74 2.38
N PRO A 50 5.69 -5.24 1.14
CA PRO A 50 5.74 -6.10 -0.05
C PRO A 50 7.11 -6.76 -0.30
N ILE A 51 8.19 -6.18 0.24
CA ILE A 51 9.57 -6.63 0.04
C ILE A 51 10.06 -7.41 1.27
N HIS A 52 9.68 -6.97 2.47
CA HIS A 52 10.21 -7.43 3.76
C HIS A 52 9.17 -8.12 4.67
N TYR A 53 8.08 -8.66 4.12
CA TYR A 53 7.15 -9.48 4.90
C TYR A 53 7.81 -10.75 5.48
N ASP A 54 7.26 -11.28 6.57
CA ASP A 54 7.71 -12.55 7.15
C ASP A 54 7.32 -13.74 6.25
N LYS A 55 8.31 -14.29 5.55
CA LYS A 55 8.14 -15.42 4.63
C LYS A 55 7.74 -16.72 5.36
N ALA A 56 8.18 -16.90 6.61
CA ALA A 56 7.81 -18.08 7.39
C ALA A 56 6.35 -17.97 7.85
N GLU A 57 5.90 -16.78 8.24
CA GLU A 57 4.48 -16.53 8.50
C GLU A 57 3.63 -16.74 7.25
N TYR A 58 4.04 -16.18 6.11
CA TYR A 58 3.34 -16.37 4.85
C TYR A 58 3.16 -17.87 4.50
N ALA A 59 4.21 -18.69 4.69
CA ALA A 59 4.11 -20.13 4.50
C ALA A 59 3.09 -20.79 5.46
N ARG A 60 3.02 -20.36 6.73
CA ARG A 60 2.01 -20.85 7.68
C ARG A 60 0.59 -20.41 7.30
N ILE A 61 0.42 -19.20 6.75
CA ILE A 61 -0.87 -18.73 6.22
C ILE A 61 -1.32 -19.64 5.08
N LEU A 62 -0.45 -19.95 4.11
CA LEU A 62 -0.77 -20.85 3.01
C LEU A 62 -1.13 -22.27 3.47
N ALA A 63 -0.38 -22.83 4.43
CA ALA A 63 -0.69 -24.13 5.00
C ALA A 63 -2.06 -24.14 5.72
N SER A 64 -2.36 -23.08 6.47
CA SER A 64 -3.64 -22.91 7.16
C SER A 64 -4.80 -22.79 6.17
N ALA A 65 -4.62 -22.02 5.10
CA ALA A 65 -5.61 -21.87 4.03
C ALA A 65 -5.92 -23.22 3.38
N LYS A 66 -4.91 -24.03 3.06
CA LYS A 66 -5.08 -25.39 2.51
C LYS A 66 -5.88 -26.28 3.46
N ARG A 67 -5.52 -26.31 4.74
CA ARG A 67 -6.24 -27.09 5.76
C ARG A 67 -7.71 -26.69 5.87
N ILE A 68 -8.00 -25.38 5.87
CA ILE A 68 -9.38 -24.87 5.92
C ILE A 68 -10.17 -25.32 4.69
N GLN A 69 -9.59 -25.23 3.49
CA GLN A 69 -10.23 -25.68 2.25
C GLN A 69 -10.56 -27.18 2.26
N GLU A 70 -9.66 -28.02 2.81
CA GLU A 70 -9.87 -29.48 2.90
C GLU A 70 -10.99 -29.86 3.90
N GLN A 71 -11.20 -29.05 4.94
CA GLN A 71 -12.06 -29.40 6.07
C GLN A 71 -13.36 -28.60 6.15
N SER A 72 -13.48 -27.51 5.40
CA SER A 72 -14.56 -26.54 5.53
C SER A 72 -15.15 -26.16 4.18
N LYS A 73 -16.49 -26.09 4.12
CA LYS A 73 -17.19 -25.56 2.94
C LYS A 73 -17.26 -24.04 2.92
N ILE A 74 -17.18 -23.41 4.10
CA ILE A 74 -17.37 -21.97 4.30
C ILE A 74 -16.30 -21.48 5.28
N LEU A 75 -15.71 -20.33 4.99
CA LEU A 75 -14.86 -19.55 5.90
C LEU A 75 -15.62 -18.29 6.31
N VAL A 76 -15.89 -18.12 7.60
CA VAL A 76 -16.50 -16.90 8.14
C VAL A 76 -15.38 -16.02 8.69
N VAL A 77 -15.20 -14.84 8.11
CA VAL A 77 -14.25 -13.83 8.59
C VAL A 77 -15.01 -12.85 9.49
N ILE A 78 -14.56 -12.71 10.74
CA ILE A 78 -15.16 -11.79 11.71
C ILE A 78 -14.20 -10.61 11.89
N GLY A 79 -14.62 -9.43 11.45
CA GLY A 79 -13.84 -8.20 11.56
C GLY A 79 -14.66 -6.96 11.24
N ILE A 80 -14.24 -5.84 11.80
CA ILE A 80 -14.63 -4.48 11.43
C ILE A 80 -13.34 -3.68 11.20
N GLY A 81 -13.41 -2.63 10.39
CA GLY A 81 -12.26 -1.86 9.89
C GLY A 81 -11.23 -1.46 10.93
#